data_AF-A0A9J6RGX1-F1
#
_entry.id   AF-A0A9J6RGX1-F1
#
_cell.length_a   1.000
_cell.length_b   1.000
_cell.length_c   1.000
_cell.angle_alpha   90.00
_cell.angle_beta   90.00
_cell.angle_gamma   90.00
#
_symmetry.space_group_name_H-M   'P 1'
#
loop_
_entity.id
_entity.type
_entity.pdbx_description
1 polymer ?
#
loop_
_entity_poly.entity_id
_entity_poly.type
_entity_poly.pdbx_seq_one_letter_code
_entity_poly.pdbx_strand_id
1 'polypeptide(L)'
;MDPSLILQMILAAVAGTVIYTLIGIAPGTDETAVLAPVTLVLVLTGLEPVVILAFFMAAIIAKKLTDSIPVAVAGIPGGVMAAPMVEHALVLKEHGQTELAIRKMVSGSVIGTIIAVPISLLLANALVDFSDVISDNANQLFLAGAVILALMSKKRWIALASIVPFAILIQGLRYIYWEIGVVPEGTNVFVSFFLGITIGPVILTLFELLSKNKRKSLPRYDKKTINVSKNNQYQGIPNPFKILTTQELSVSTIASFFGVIIFILSPVGITILLGELVSSWEKDPVKKSALAISSMDALTNAAYIAGTLIPLIALGVPLSPVAIGPANALFNAPPVFTLENNMHHMLSMGDFVWAVVIGAVVAIAITYFFIVKYAERICLFVLKKIPHEAMLGMFFGLVVLLAFIDAGWINIGGVLIIGLVAGFMHRLGVNYGVQFMALYAAPWLFQLLVR
;
A
#
# COMPACT_ATOMS: atom_id res chain seq x y z
N MET A 1 1.57 31.78 -7.13
CA MET A 1 1.26 31.29 -5.77
C MET A 1 1.84 32.27 -4.79
N ASP A 2 1.09 32.60 -3.75
CA ASP A 2 1.54 33.51 -2.71
C ASP A 2 2.65 32.87 -1.86
N PRO A 3 3.67 33.64 -1.42
CA PRO A 3 4.75 33.12 -0.58
C PRO A 3 4.26 32.50 0.74
N SER A 4 3.17 33.02 1.30
CA SER A 4 2.50 32.48 2.48
C SER A 4 1.99 31.05 2.24
N LEU A 5 1.42 30.80 1.08
CA LEU A 5 0.87 29.50 0.70
C LEU A 5 1.97 28.46 0.50
N ILE A 6 3.07 28.85 -0.16
CA ILE A 6 4.25 27.98 -0.32
C ILE A 6 4.82 27.60 1.06
N LEU A 7 4.90 28.55 2.00
CA LEU A 7 5.34 28.25 3.36
C LEU A 7 4.41 27.26 4.06
N GLN A 8 3.09 27.43 3.95
CA GLN A 8 2.11 26.48 4.50
C GLN A 8 2.28 25.09 3.91
N MET A 9 2.50 24.97 2.60
CA MET A 9 2.75 23.69 1.94
C MET A 9 4.02 23.02 2.45
N ILE A 10 5.10 23.77 2.63
CA ILE A 10 6.36 23.24 3.18
C ILE A 10 6.15 22.77 4.62
N LEU A 11 5.48 23.56 5.47
CA LEU A 11 5.20 23.18 6.85
C LEU A 11 4.32 21.94 6.93
N ALA A 12 3.27 21.87 6.10
CA ALA A 12 2.39 20.72 6.01
C ALA A 12 3.13 19.48 5.49
N ALA A 13 3.98 19.63 4.47
CA ALA A 13 4.83 18.55 3.97
C ALA A 13 5.82 18.06 5.04
N VAL A 14 6.43 18.95 5.82
CA VAL A 14 7.33 18.58 6.93
C VAL A 14 6.55 17.84 8.01
N ALA A 15 5.36 18.33 8.39
CA ALA A 15 4.51 17.68 9.38
C ALA A 15 4.10 16.27 8.93
N GLY A 16 3.58 16.15 7.70
CA GLY A 16 3.23 14.85 7.10
C GLY A 16 4.42 13.91 7.04
N THR A 17 5.59 14.41 6.62
CA THR A 17 6.82 13.62 6.60
C THR A 17 7.17 13.08 7.98
N VAL A 18 7.29 13.95 8.99
CA VAL A 18 7.70 13.54 10.34
C VAL A 18 6.72 12.56 10.96
N ILE A 19 5.41 12.84 10.87
CA ILE A 19 4.36 11.98 11.43
C ILE A 19 4.41 10.59 10.78
N TYR A 20 4.48 10.54 9.45
CA TYR A 20 4.39 9.26 8.73
C TYR A 20 5.72 8.51 8.63
N THR A 21 6.87 9.17 8.84
CA THR A 21 8.12 8.47 9.15
C THR A 21 8.06 7.77 10.49
N LEU A 22 7.38 8.33 11.50
CA LEU A 22 7.23 7.66 12.79
C LEU A 22 6.23 6.51 12.72
N ILE A 23 5.07 6.76 12.10
CA ILE A 23 4.01 5.76 11.95
C ILE A 23 4.48 4.59 11.08
N GLY A 24 5.16 4.83 9.95
CA GLY A 24 5.58 3.77 9.03
C GLY A 24 6.59 2.76 9.61
N ILE A 25 7.21 3.05 10.75
CA ILE A 25 8.07 2.09 11.46
C ILE A 25 7.21 1.00 12.11
N ALA A 26 5.97 1.33 12.48
CA ALA A 26 5.06 0.39 13.10
C ALA A 26 4.51 -0.59 12.06
N PRO A 27 4.51 -1.90 12.35
CA PRO A 27 3.93 -2.90 11.46
C PRO A 27 2.41 -2.76 11.40
N GLY A 28 1.84 -3.03 10.23
CA GLY A 28 0.40 -3.07 10.06
C GLY A 28 -0.29 -1.71 9.99
N THR A 29 0.45 -0.61 10.06
CA THR A 29 -0.09 0.73 9.83
C THR A 29 -0.28 0.96 8.34
N ASP A 30 -1.34 0.40 7.76
CA ASP A 30 -1.64 0.65 6.35
C ASP A 30 -2.00 2.12 6.09
N GLU A 31 -1.73 2.66 4.90
CA GLU A 31 -2.14 4.03 4.58
C GLU A 31 -3.66 4.21 4.67
N THR A 32 -4.42 3.22 4.24
CA THR A 32 -5.89 3.28 4.30
C THR A 32 -6.36 3.39 5.74
N ALA A 33 -5.65 2.71 6.65
CA ALA A 33 -5.95 2.69 8.07
C ALA A 33 -5.57 3.97 8.81
N VAL A 34 -4.44 4.58 8.46
CA VAL A 34 -3.82 5.64 9.29
C VAL A 34 -3.72 6.99 8.57
N LEU A 35 -3.64 7.01 7.24
CA LEU A 35 -3.60 8.24 6.47
C LEU A 35 -4.99 8.72 6.04
N ALA A 36 -5.89 7.82 5.64
CA ALA A 36 -7.22 8.21 5.18
C ALA A 36 -8.00 9.02 6.23
N PRO A 37 -8.09 8.60 7.51
CA PRO A 37 -8.83 9.35 8.53
C PRO A 37 -8.21 10.72 8.83
N VAL A 38 -6.87 10.81 8.86
CA VAL A 38 -6.16 12.08 9.09
C VAL A 38 -6.38 13.04 7.93
N THR A 39 -6.33 12.53 6.70
CA THR A 39 -6.59 13.33 5.50
C THR A 39 -8.02 13.85 5.51
N LEU A 40 -9.00 13.01 5.87
CA LEU A 40 -10.39 13.42 6.03
C LEU A 40 -10.53 14.55 7.06
N VAL A 41 -9.89 14.42 8.23
CA VAL A 41 -9.91 15.48 9.25
C VAL A 41 -9.31 16.77 8.70
N LEU A 42 -8.16 16.72 8.02
CA LEU A 42 -7.52 17.90 7.43
C LEU A 42 -8.42 18.58 6.40
N VAL A 43 -9.11 17.81 5.56
CA VAL A 43 -10.10 18.35 4.62
C VAL A 43 -11.24 19.05 5.36
N LEU A 44 -11.79 18.42 6.40
CA LEU A 44 -12.88 18.98 7.19
C LEU A 44 -12.50 20.21 8.01
N THR A 45 -11.20 20.45 8.26
CA THR A 45 -10.74 21.70 8.88
C THR A 45 -10.85 22.93 7.96
N GLY A 46 -11.09 22.73 6.65
CA GLY A 46 -11.20 23.81 5.68
C GLY A 46 -9.85 24.40 5.25
N LEU A 47 -8.74 23.67 5.45
CA LEU A 47 -7.43 24.05 4.92
C LEU A 47 -7.44 24.11 3.39
N GLU A 48 -6.56 24.92 2.82
CA GLU A 48 -6.48 25.04 1.36
C GLU A 48 -6.13 23.70 0.69
N PRO A 49 -6.81 23.33 -0.42
CA PRO A 49 -6.63 22.01 -1.03
C PRO A 49 -5.18 21.71 -1.45
N VAL A 50 -4.44 22.72 -1.90
CA VAL A 50 -3.04 22.58 -2.30
C VAL A 50 -2.11 22.24 -1.13
N VAL A 51 -2.42 22.74 0.07
CA VAL A 51 -1.68 22.45 1.32
C VAL A 51 -1.97 21.02 1.77
N ILE A 52 -3.23 20.60 1.69
CA ILE A 52 -3.65 19.22 2.00
C ILE A 52 -2.97 18.24 1.05
N LEU A 53 -2.92 18.55 -0.24
CA LEU A 53 -2.23 17.71 -1.23
C LEU A 53 -0.73 17.62 -0.95
N ALA A 54 -0.07 18.72 -0.59
CA ALA A 54 1.35 18.72 -0.23
C ALA A 54 1.62 17.85 1.01
N PHE A 55 0.78 17.96 2.05
CA PHE A 55 0.82 17.07 3.22
C PHE A 55 0.65 15.61 2.81
N PHE A 56 -0.37 15.31 2.01
CA PHE A 56 -0.74 13.95 1.62
C PHE A 56 0.38 13.26 0.83
N MET A 57 0.95 13.96 -0.15
CA MET A 57 2.07 13.45 -0.95
C MET A 57 3.31 13.22 -0.10
N ALA A 58 3.64 14.16 0.80
CA ALA A 58 4.76 14.01 1.71
C ALA A 58 4.57 12.81 2.66
N ALA A 59 3.36 12.67 3.22
CA ALA A 59 2.98 11.59 4.12
C ALA A 59 3.12 10.22 3.47
N ILE A 60 2.59 10.03 2.26
CA ILE A 60 2.69 8.75 1.54
C ILE A 60 4.14 8.41 1.26
N ILE A 61 4.90 9.35 0.68
CA ILE A 61 6.27 9.09 0.27
C ILE A 61 7.12 8.75 1.50
N ALA A 62 6.97 9.52 2.59
CA ALA A 62 7.64 9.25 3.86
C ALA A 62 7.27 7.87 4.42
N LYS A 63 5.98 7.55 4.43
CA LYS A 63 5.51 6.26 4.94
C LYS A 63 6.02 5.10 4.11
N LYS A 64 5.96 5.16 2.78
CA LYS A 64 6.44 4.11 1.87
C LYS A 64 7.94 3.85 2.03
N LEU A 65 8.74 4.91 2.14
CA LEU A 65 10.16 4.77 2.47
C LEU A 65 10.36 4.01 3.80
N THR A 66 9.50 4.27 4.78
CA THR A 66 9.60 3.73 6.13
C THR A 66 9.07 2.29 6.27
N ASP A 67 8.05 1.91 5.49
CA ASP A 67 7.46 0.56 5.47
C ASP A 67 8.51 -0.55 5.21
N SER A 68 9.65 -0.20 4.61
CA SER A 68 10.80 -1.09 4.42
C SER A 68 11.38 -1.64 5.73
N ILE A 69 11.29 -0.90 6.83
CA ILE A 69 11.88 -1.26 8.13
C ILE A 69 11.16 -2.47 8.75
N PRO A 70 9.84 -2.45 9.01
CA PRO A 70 9.15 -3.60 9.59
C PRO A 70 9.26 -4.85 8.70
N VAL A 71 9.26 -4.67 7.37
CA VAL A 71 9.42 -5.77 6.41
C VAL A 71 10.78 -6.43 6.55
N ALA A 72 11.87 -5.65 6.49
CA ALA A 72 13.23 -6.16 6.58
C ALA A 72 13.56 -6.75 7.96
N VAL A 73 13.08 -6.11 9.02
CA VAL A 73 13.49 -6.46 10.39
C VAL A 73 12.56 -7.49 11.01
N ALA A 74 11.26 -7.31 10.92
CA ALA A 74 10.27 -8.17 11.57
C ALA A 74 9.74 -9.28 10.65
N GLY A 75 9.91 -9.15 9.33
CA GLY A 75 9.21 -10.00 8.37
C GLY A 75 7.69 -9.81 8.44
N ILE A 76 7.25 -8.63 8.88
CA ILE A 76 5.84 -8.24 8.97
C ILE A 76 5.68 -7.03 8.04
N PRO A 77 4.70 -7.02 7.14
CA PRO A 77 4.49 -5.88 6.27
C PRO A 77 4.08 -4.63 7.07
N GLY A 78 4.69 -3.48 6.74
CA GLY A 78 4.28 -2.17 7.28
C GLY A 78 2.90 -1.75 6.76
N GLY A 79 2.64 -1.98 5.48
CA GLY A 79 1.34 -1.86 4.84
C GLY A 79 1.12 -2.97 3.80
N VAL A 80 -0.09 -3.04 3.24
CA VAL A 80 -0.52 -4.09 2.30
C VAL A 80 0.42 -4.31 1.12
N MET A 81 0.98 -3.20 0.60
CA MET A 81 1.84 -3.21 -0.58
C MET A 81 3.22 -3.79 -0.31
N ALA A 82 3.61 -3.89 0.97
CA ALA A 82 4.89 -4.45 1.35
C ALA A 82 4.83 -5.96 1.63
N ALA A 83 3.62 -6.56 1.68
CA ALA A 83 3.44 -7.99 1.87
C ALA A 83 4.23 -8.86 0.86
N PRO A 84 4.29 -8.54 -0.45
CA PRO A 84 5.07 -9.30 -1.43
C PRO A 84 6.58 -9.29 -1.15
N MET A 85 7.09 -8.27 -0.46
CA MET A 85 8.52 -8.08 -0.21
C MET A 85 9.01 -8.90 1.00
N VAL A 86 8.11 -9.39 1.85
CA VAL A 86 8.43 -10.11 3.09
C VAL A 86 9.28 -11.35 2.82
N GLU A 87 8.92 -12.17 1.83
CA GLU A 87 9.65 -13.40 1.53
C GLU A 87 11.12 -13.13 1.13
N HIS A 88 11.33 -12.18 0.21
CA HIS A 88 12.66 -11.77 -0.22
C HIS A 88 13.46 -11.10 0.91
N ALA A 89 12.80 -10.30 1.75
CA ALA A 89 13.43 -9.66 2.89
C ALA A 89 13.88 -10.68 3.95
N LEU A 90 13.10 -11.75 4.17
CA LEU A 90 13.46 -12.85 5.07
C LEU A 90 14.69 -13.61 4.56
N VAL A 91 14.83 -13.84 3.25
CA VAL A 91 16.04 -14.44 2.67
C VAL A 91 17.28 -13.59 2.96
N LEU A 92 17.21 -12.27 2.79
CA LEU A 92 18.33 -11.38 3.11
C LEU A 92 18.64 -11.35 4.62
N LYS A 93 17.60 -11.42 5.46
CA LYS A 93 17.74 -11.51 6.91
C LYS A 93 18.46 -12.79 7.34
N GLU A 94 18.19 -13.93 6.71
CA GLU A 94 18.89 -15.19 6.97
C GLU A 94 20.39 -15.10 6.66
N HIS A 95 20.77 -14.27 5.69
CA HIS A 95 22.16 -13.98 5.34
C HIS A 95 22.78 -12.84 6.14
N GLY A 96 22.10 -12.31 7.17
CA GLY A 96 22.58 -11.20 7.99
C GLY A 96 22.61 -9.84 7.28
N GLN A 97 21.87 -9.69 6.17
CA GLN A 97 21.86 -8.51 5.30
C GLN A 97 20.60 -7.65 5.45
N THR A 98 19.98 -7.64 6.64
CA THR A 98 18.78 -6.83 6.91
C THR A 98 18.99 -5.33 6.65
N GLU A 99 20.15 -4.79 7.02
CA GLU A 99 20.49 -3.38 6.76
C GLU A 99 20.54 -3.06 5.26
N LEU A 100 21.14 -3.97 4.48
CA LEU A 100 21.19 -3.84 3.03
C LEU A 100 19.78 -3.85 2.44
N ALA A 101 18.91 -4.75 2.93
CA ALA A 101 17.52 -4.83 2.50
C ALA A 101 16.80 -3.48 2.67
N ILE A 102 16.90 -2.87 3.86
CA ILE A 102 16.32 -1.55 4.14
C ILE A 102 16.85 -0.52 3.14
N ARG A 103 18.18 -0.42 2.98
CA ARG A 103 18.79 0.59 2.08
C ARG A 103 18.39 0.41 0.63
N LYS A 104 18.28 -0.83 0.14
CA LYS A 104 17.90 -1.16 -1.24
C LYS A 104 16.43 -0.86 -1.51
N MET A 105 15.53 -1.23 -0.59
CA MET A 105 14.10 -0.89 -0.68
C MET A 105 13.92 0.62 -0.70
N VAL A 106 14.41 1.32 0.33
CA VAL A 106 14.32 2.78 0.46
C VAL A 106 14.87 3.52 -0.76
N SER A 107 15.98 3.04 -1.32
CA SER A 107 16.53 3.60 -2.56
C SER A 107 15.64 3.30 -3.77
N GLY A 108 15.09 2.08 -3.87
CA GLY A 108 14.08 1.72 -4.86
C GLY A 108 12.86 2.63 -4.81
N SER A 109 12.28 2.84 -3.62
CA SER A 109 11.20 3.80 -3.39
C SER A 109 11.54 5.21 -3.89
N VAL A 110 12.74 5.74 -3.61
CA VAL A 110 13.15 7.06 -4.12
C VAL A 110 13.19 7.09 -5.65
N ILE A 111 13.72 6.06 -6.31
CA ILE A 111 13.66 5.96 -7.77
C ILE A 111 12.21 5.94 -8.25
N GLY A 112 11.35 5.17 -7.56
CA GLY A 112 9.90 5.15 -7.77
C GLY A 112 9.29 6.54 -7.74
N THR A 113 9.59 7.35 -6.73
CA THR A 113 9.09 8.73 -6.63
C THR A 113 9.61 9.62 -7.75
N ILE A 114 10.91 9.60 -8.02
CA ILE A 114 11.55 10.45 -9.04
C ILE A 114 10.95 10.18 -10.43
N ILE A 115 10.64 8.92 -10.73
CA ILE A 115 10.04 8.53 -12.00
C ILE A 115 8.52 8.77 -12.01
N ALA A 116 7.82 8.43 -10.93
CA ALA A 116 6.37 8.51 -10.90
C ALA A 116 5.85 9.93 -10.95
N VAL A 117 6.43 10.87 -10.20
CA VAL A 117 5.97 12.27 -10.17
C VAL A 117 5.84 12.87 -11.58
N PRO A 118 6.89 12.95 -12.41
CA PRO A 118 6.77 13.55 -13.74
C PRO A 118 5.88 12.73 -14.67
N ILE A 119 5.95 11.40 -14.62
CA ILE A 119 5.21 10.55 -15.58
C ILE A 119 3.72 10.52 -15.25
N SER A 120 3.34 10.52 -13.98
CA SER A 120 1.93 10.63 -13.57
C SER A 120 1.33 11.97 -13.97
N LEU A 121 2.07 13.07 -13.83
CA LEU A 121 1.61 14.40 -14.25
C LEU A 121 1.40 14.47 -15.77
N LEU A 122 2.33 13.90 -16.56
CA LEU A 122 2.21 13.84 -18.02
C LEU A 122 1.07 12.93 -18.47
N LEU A 123 0.97 11.74 -17.89
CA LEU A 123 -0.06 10.76 -18.24
C LEU A 123 -1.45 11.25 -17.85
N ALA A 124 -1.60 11.90 -16.69
CA ALA A 124 -2.86 12.49 -16.28
C ALA A 124 -3.36 13.51 -17.31
N ASN A 125 -2.48 14.41 -17.76
CA ASN A 125 -2.84 15.39 -18.79
C ASN A 125 -3.23 14.75 -20.13
N ALA A 126 -2.60 13.63 -20.50
CA ALA A 126 -2.94 12.90 -21.72
C ALA A 126 -4.26 12.12 -21.63
N LEU A 127 -4.74 11.82 -20.42
CA LEU A 127 -5.96 11.04 -20.19
C LEU A 127 -7.22 11.90 -20.01
N VAL A 128 -7.10 13.22 -19.93
CA VAL A 128 -8.24 14.15 -19.76
C VAL A 128 -9.26 13.94 -20.88
N ASP A 129 -8.83 13.83 -22.14
CA ASP A 129 -9.73 13.66 -23.29
C ASP A 129 -10.45 12.29 -23.31
N PHE A 130 -10.01 11.35 -22.46
CA PHE A 130 -10.60 10.01 -22.33
C PHE A 130 -11.34 9.82 -21.00
N SER A 131 -11.52 10.87 -20.19
CA SER A 131 -12.06 10.79 -18.83
C SER A 131 -13.44 10.15 -18.77
N ASP A 132 -14.32 10.54 -19.69
CA ASP A 132 -15.71 10.08 -19.73
C ASP A 132 -15.77 8.58 -20.02
N VAL A 133 -15.02 8.13 -21.03
CA VAL A 133 -14.94 6.71 -21.41
C VAL A 133 -14.38 5.86 -20.26
N ILE A 134 -13.34 6.35 -19.56
CA ILE A 134 -12.74 5.63 -18.44
C ILE A 134 -13.71 5.55 -17.26
N SER A 135 -14.39 6.65 -16.95
CA SER A 135 -15.32 6.75 -15.82
C SER A 135 -16.56 5.89 -16.03
N ASP A 136 -17.13 5.90 -17.23
CA ASP A 136 -18.30 5.09 -17.58
C ASP A 136 -18.02 3.58 -17.51
N ASN A 137 -16.77 3.19 -17.78
CA ASN A 137 -16.34 1.79 -17.79
C ASN A 137 -15.55 1.38 -16.53
N ALA A 138 -15.52 2.21 -15.48
CA ALA A 138 -14.72 1.98 -14.26
C ALA A 138 -14.90 0.58 -13.66
N ASN A 139 -16.16 0.15 -13.51
CA ASN A 139 -16.49 -1.15 -12.93
C ASN A 139 -16.00 -2.31 -13.82
N GLN A 140 -16.11 -2.15 -15.13
CA GLN A 140 -15.63 -3.14 -16.09
C GLN A 140 -14.10 -3.22 -16.08
N LEU A 141 -13.42 -2.09 -15.91
CA LEU A 141 -11.97 -2.02 -15.76
C LEU A 141 -11.50 -2.76 -14.50
N PHE A 142 -12.20 -2.64 -13.37
CA PHE A 142 -11.87 -3.41 -12.16
C PHE A 142 -12.09 -4.91 -12.36
N LEU A 143 -13.19 -5.34 -13.00
CA LEU A 143 -13.39 -6.75 -13.32
C LEU A 143 -12.31 -7.26 -14.30
N ALA A 144 -12.02 -6.52 -15.36
CA ALA A 144 -10.96 -6.85 -16.31
C ALA A 144 -9.61 -6.97 -15.60
N GLY A 145 -9.31 -6.07 -14.67
CA GLY A 145 -8.14 -6.14 -13.82
C GLY A 145 -8.10 -7.39 -12.94
N ALA A 146 -9.23 -7.79 -12.35
CA ALA A 146 -9.35 -9.05 -11.61
C ALA A 146 -9.03 -10.26 -12.49
N VAL A 147 -9.59 -10.30 -13.71
CA VAL A 147 -9.42 -11.38 -14.68
C VAL A 147 -7.97 -11.45 -15.17
N ILE A 148 -7.37 -10.31 -15.54
CA ILE A 148 -5.97 -10.23 -15.98
C ILE A 148 -5.04 -10.75 -14.87
N LEU A 149 -5.18 -10.25 -13.64
CA LEU A 149 -4.36 -10.70 -12.52
C LEU A 149 -4.59 -12.17 -12.17
N ALA A 150 -5.82 -12.66 -12.33
CA ALA A 150 -6.14 -14.07 -12.13
C ALA A 150 -5.48 -14.95 -13.19
N LEU A 151 -5.51 -14.55 -14.47
CA LEU A 151 -4.86 -15.26 -15.58
C LEU A 151 -3.33 -15.28 -15.43
N MET A 152 -2.75 -14.24 -14.85
CA MET A 152 -1.32 -14.14 -14.56
C MET A 152 -0.90 -14.91 -13.29
N SER A 153 -1.85 -15.37 -12.46
CA SER A 153 -1.54 -16.15 -11.27
C SER A 153 -1.12 -17.58 -11.61
N LYS A 154 -0.19 -18.14 -10.81
CA LYS A 154 0.21 -19.56 -10.86
C LYS A 154 -0.98 -20.53 -10.83
N LYS A 155 -2.05 -20.18 -10.10
CA LYS A 155 -3.28 -20.99 -9.98
C LYS A 155 -4.46 -20.33 -10.68
N ARG A 156 -4.30 -20.01 -11.97
CA ARG A 156 -5.24 -19.23 -12.79
C ARG A 156 -6.71 -19.62 -12.68
N TRP A 157 -7.03 -20.92 -12.72
CA TRP A 157 -8.41 -21.38 -12.71
C TRP A 157 -9.08 -21.21 -11.34
N ILE A 158 -8.33 -21.46 -10.27
CA ILE A 158 -8.81 -21.23 -8.89
C ILE A 158 -8.99 -19.73 -8.67
N ALA A 159 -8.03 -18.92 -9.13
CA ALA A 159 -8.12 -17.47 -9.04
C ALA A 159 -9.36 -16.92 -9.77
N LEU A 160 -9.60 -17.34 -11.02
CA LEU A 160 -10.79 -16.93 -11.79
C LEU A 160 -12.09 -17.38 -11.12
N ALA A 161 -12.19 -18.66 -10.75
CA ALA A 161 -13.38 -19.20 -10.10
C ALA A 161 -13.69 -18.53 -8.76
N SER A 162 -12.67 -17.97 -8.09
CA SER A 162 -12.83 -17.32 -6.79
C SER A 162 -13.34 -15.88 -6.84
N ILE A 163 -13.27 -15.19 -8.00
CA ILE A 163 -13.68 -13.78 -8.13
C ILE A 163 -15.15 -13.61 -7.74
N VAL A 164 -16.04 -14.41 -8.33
CA VAL A 164 -17.50 -14.29 -8.13
C VAL A 164 -17.91 -14.65 -6.70
N PRO A 165 -17.54 -15.82 -6.12
CA PRO A 165 -17.89 -16.15 -4.74
C PRO A 165 -17.36 -15.13 -3.73
N PHE A 166 -16.15 -14.61 -3.95
CA PHE A 166 -15.57 -13.63 -3.04
C PHE A 166 -16.27 -12.26 -3.13
N ALA A 167 -16.64 -11.83 -4.34
CA ALA A 167 -17.46 -10.63 -4.54
C ALA A 167 -18.83 -10.74 -3.87
N ILE A 168 -19.49 -11.91 -3.98
CA ILE A 168 -20.77 -12.19 -3.31
C ILE A 168 -20.61 -12.13 -1.78
N LEU A 169 -19.56 -12.72 -1.22
CA LEU A 169 -19.29 -12.65 0.22
C LEU A 169 -19.17 -11.20 0.70
N ILE A 170 -18.38 -10.40 0.00
CA ILE A 170 -18.14 -8.99 0.33
C ILE A 170 -19.45 -8.19 0.26
N GLN A 171 -20.16 -8.30 -0.86
CA GLN A 171 -21.36 -7.51 -1.08
C GLN A 171 -22.53 -7.99 -0.21
N GLY A 172 -22.61 -9.29 0.06
CA GLY A 172 -23.58 -9.87 0.99
C GLY A 172 -23.38 -9.36 2.42
N LEU A 173 -22.14 -9.26 2.90
CA LEU A 173 -21.85 -8.67 4.22
C LEU A 173 -22.24 -7.19 4.27
N ARG A 174 -21.98 -6.40 3.22
CA ARG A 174 -22.42 -4.99 3.15
C ARG A 174 -23.94 -4.88 3.20
N TYR A 175 -24.64 -5.73 2.46
CA TYR A 175 -26.10 -5.73 2.46
C TYR A 175 -26.67 -6.06 3.84
N ILE A 176 -26.10 -7.05 4.53
CA ILE A 176 -26.47 -7.37 5.92
C ILE A 176 -26.28 -6.15 6.83
N TYR A 177 -25.21 -5.37 6.67
CA TYR A 177 -24.98 -4.17 7.48
C TYR A 177 -25.99 -3.07 7.21
N TRP A 178 -26.44 -2.93 5.96
CA TRP A 178 -27.51 -2.00 5.58
C TRP A 178 -28.85 -2.44 6.17
N GLU A 179 -29.22 -3.71 6.00
CA GLU A 179 -30.50 -4.26 6.43
C GLU A 179 -30.69 -4.23 7.96
N ILE A 180 -29.61 -4.46 8.71
CA ILE A 180 -29.62 -4.38 10.18
C ILE A 180 -29.56 -2.90 10.65
N GLY A 181 -29.31 -1.95 9.75
CA GLY A 181 -29.25 -0.52 10.08
C GLY A 181 -27.98 -0.11 10.82
N VAL A 182 -26.90 -0.90 10.70
CA VAL A 182 -25.61 -0.60 11.35
C VAL A 182 -24.91 0.56 10.64
N VAL A 183 -25.04 0.62 9.32
CA VAL A 183 -24.59 1.74 8.49
C VAL A 183 -25.69 2.12 7.50
N PRO A 184 -25.75 3.39 7.06
CA PRO A 184 -26.73 3.83 6.06
C PRO A 184 -26.66 3.01 4.77
N GLU A 185 -27.79 2.85 4.09
CA GLU A 185 -27.86 2.18 2.80
C GLU A 185 -26.87 2.80 1.79
N GLY A 186 -26.18 1.94 1.04
CA GLY A 186 -25.16 2.37 0.09
C GLY A 186 -23.79 2.70 0.70
N THR A 187 -23.66 2.68 2.04
CA THR A 187 -22.35 2.88 2.69
C THR A 187 -21.41 1.74 2.32
N ASN A 188 -20.26 2.09 1.77
CA ASN A 188 -19.27 1.13 1.31
C ASN A 188 -18.26 0.82 2.44
N VAL A 189 -18.50 -0.25 3.20
CA VAL A 189 -17.52 -0.77 4.17
C VAL A 189 -16.32 -1.32 3.40
N PHE A 190 -15.23 -0.53 3.40
CA PHE A 190 -14.07 -0.75 2.56
C PHE A 190 -12.80 -0.97 3.38
N VAL A 191 -12.49 -0.07 4.31
CA VAL A 191 -11.21 -0.04 5.03
C VAL A 191 -11.00 -1.32 5.82
N SER A 192 -12.01 -1.72 6.59
CA SER A 192 -11.95 -2.93 7.40
C SER A 192 -11.84 -4.21 6.56
N PHE A 193 -12.54 -4.28 5.42
CA PHE A 193 -12.52 -5.43 4.51
C PHE A 193 -11.19 -5.56 3.79
N PHE A 194 -10.65 -4.44 3.31
CA PHE A 194 -9.33 -4.34 2.71
C PHE A 194 -8.25 -4.86 3.68
N LEU A 195 -8.36 -4.46 4.94
CA LEU A 195 -7.44 -4.91 5.98
C LEU A 195 -7.64 -6.39 6.34
N GLY A 196 -8.89 -6.87 6.36
CA GLY A 196 -9.23 -8.28 6.52
C GLY A 196 -8.56 -9.17 5.46
N ILE A 197 -8.60 -8.75 4.19
CA ILE A 197 -7.91 -9.44 3.08
C ILE A 197 -6.40 -9.51 3.35
N THR A 198 -5.83 -8.39 3.78
CA THR A 198 -4.39 -8.24 4.02
C THR A 198 -3.88 -9.19 5.08
N ILE A 199 -4.56 -9.25 6.23
CA ILE A 199 -4.14 -10.11 7.34
C ILE A 199 -4.74 -11.50 7.28
N GLY A 200 -5.40 -11.85 6.18
CA GLY A 200 -6.07 -13.14 6.01
C GLY A 200 -5.20 -14.36 6.37
N PRO A 201 -3.93 -14.46 5.94
CA PRO A 201 -3.08 -15.59 6.34
C PRO A 201 -2.78 -15.62 7.84
N VAL A 202 -2.62 -14.46 8.46
CA VAL A 202 -2.39 -14.36 9.91
C VAL A 202 -3.64 -14.78 10.65
N ILE A 203 -4.82 -14.30 10.26
CA ILE A 203 -6.11 -14.72 10.81
C ILE A 203 -6.29 -16.23 10.68
N LEU A 204 -6.02 -16.78 9.49
CA LEU A 204 -6.15 -18.22 9.24
C LEU A 204 -5.18 -19.03 10.11
N THR A 205 -3.91 -18.62 10.22
CA THR A 205 -2.94 -19.31 11.07
C THR A 205 -3.32 -19.21 12.55
N LEU A 206 -3.77 -18.05 13.03
CA LEU A 206 -4.25 -17.88 14.41
C LEU A 206 -5.48 -18.76 14.70
N PHE A 207 -6.42 -18.84 13.77
CA PHE A 207 -7.58 -19.72 13.86
C PHE A 207 -7.16 -21.20 13.92
N GLU A 208 -6.20 -21.61 13.11
CA GLU A 208 -5.66 -22.97 13.13
C GLU A 208 -4.93 -23.30 14.43
N LEU A 209 -4.26 -22.32 15.04
CA LEU A 209 -3.65 -22.45 16.35
C LEU A 209 -4.68 -22.64 17.46
N LEU A 210 -5.98 -22.41 17.25
CA LEU A 210 -7.00 -22.84 18.22
C LEU A 210 -7.04 -24.37 18.33
N SER A 211 -6.74 -25.09 17.24
CA SER A 211 -6.64 -26.55 17.24
C SER A 211 -5.43 -27.04 18.03
N LYS A 212 -5.69 -27.88 19.04
CA LYS A 212 -4.64 -28.48 19.88
C LYS A 212 -3.68 -29.37 19.07
N ASN A 213 -4.20 -30.07 18.07
CA ASN A 213 -3.40 -30.99 17.24
C ASN A 213 -2.40 -30.20 16.40
N LYS A 214 -2.86 -29.11 15.76
CA LYS A 214 -2.02 -28.24 14.93
C LYS A 214 -0.97 -27.50 15.76
N ARG A 215 -1.33 -27.05 16.97
CA ARG A 215 -0.35 -26.49 17.93
C ARG A 215 0.75 -27.47 18.31
N LYS A 216 0.43 -28.75 18.49
CA LYS A 216 1.41 -29.78 18.88
C LYS A 216 2.32 -30.20 17.73
N SER A 217 1.87 -30.09 16.47
CA SER A 217 2.67 -30.45 15.31
C SER A 217 3.70 -29.39 14.90
N LEU A 218 3.60 -28.16 15.43
CA LEU A 218 4.53 -27.09 15.10
C LEU A 218 5.86 -27.27 15.87
N PRO A 219 7.01 -27.11 15.18
CA PRO A 219 8.31 -27.19 15.82
C PRO A 219 8.48 -26.08 16.86
N ARG A 220 9.11 -26.41 17.99
CA ARG A 220 9.50 -25.43 19.02
C ARG A 220 10.99 -25.14 18.85
N TYR A 221 11.32 -23.90 18.54
CA TYR A 221 12.70 -23.46 18.39
C TYR A 221 13.20 -22.79 19.67
N ASP A 222 14.49 -22.95 19.95
CA ASP A 222 15.19 -22.13 20.95
C ASP A 222 15.45 -20.72 20.39
N LYS A 223 16.06 -19.84 21.18
CA LYS A 223 16.36 -18.45 20.81
C LYS A 223 17.10 -18.38 19.47
N LYS A 224 16.48 -17.71 18.49
CA LYS A 224 17.09 -17.48 17.18
C LYS A 224 18.27 -16.51 17.31
N THR A 225 19.47 -16.96 16.97
CA THR A 225 20.65 -16.11 16.87
C THR A 225 20.61 -15.37 15.54
N ILE A 226 20.77 -14.04 15.58
CA ILE A 226 20.83 -13.20 14.38
C ILE A 226 22.21 -12.56 14.34
N ASN A 227 22.94 -12.82 13.26
CA ASN A 227 24.23 -12.20 13.01
C ASN A 227 24.00 -10.85 12.33
N VAL A 228 24.48 -9.77 12.95
CA VAL A 228 24.45 -8.42 12.39
C VAL A 228 25.88 -7.99 12.10
N SER A 229 26.15 -7.57 10.87
CA SER A 229 27.47 -7.04 10.50
C SER A 229 27.69 -5.67 11.16
N LYS A 230 28.69 -5.55 12.04
CA LYS A 230 28.95 -4.35 12.86
C LYS A 230 29.73 -3.23 12.16
N ASN A 231 30.13 -3.40 10.90
CA ASN A 231 31.13 -2.53 10.25
C ASN A 231 30.62 -1.69 9.06
N ASN A 232 29.30 -1.57 8.87
CA ASN A 232 28.72 -0.92 7.69
C ASN A 232 27.92 0.36 7.99
N GLN A 233 28.38 1.18 8.95
CA GLN A 233 27.84 2.53 9.08
C GLN A 233 28.05 3.27 7.75
N TYR A 234 26.95 3.72 7.15
CA TYR A 234 26.99 4.43 5.88
C TYR A 234 27.78 5.73 6.07
N GLN A 235 28.91 5.85 5.37
CA GLN A 235 29.74 7.04 5.41
C GLN A 235 29.37 7.97 4.24
N GLY A 236 29.15 9.25 4.55
CA GLY A 236 28.78 10.27 3.56
C GLY A 236 27.28 10.52 3.43
N ILE A 237 26.91 11.28 2.41
CA ILE A 237 25.51 11.64 2.13
C ILE A 237 24.84 10.47 1.39
N PRO A 238 23.71 9.95 1.90
CA PRO A 238 22.92 8.91 1.23
C PRO A 238 22.65 9.24 -0.23
N ASN A 239 22.97 8.31 -1.13
CA ASN A 239 22.70 8.47 -2.56
C ASN A 239 22.08 7.18 -3.14
N PRO A 240 20.84 7.24 -3.65
CA PRO A 240 20.13 6.04 -4.13
C PRO A 240 20.80 5.42 -5.36
N PHE A 241 21.41 6.24 -6.21
CA PHE A 241 22.12 5.82 -7.43
C PHE A 241 23.44 5.11 -7.14
N LYS A 242 24.00 5.26 -5.93
CA LYS A 242 25.20 4.54 -5.49
C LYS A 242 24.87 3.30 -4.66
N ILE A 243 23.74 3.31 -3.96
CA ILE A 243 23.29 2.18 -3.14
C ILE A 243 22.76 1.06 -4.05
N LEU A 244 22.00 1.40 -5.08
CA LEU A 244 21.51 0.44 -6.05
C LEU A 244 22.63 0.03 -7.02
N THR A 245 22.65 -1.23 -7.42
CA THR A 245 23.47 -1.67 -8.56
C THR A 245 22.88 -1.14 -9.87
N THR A 246 23.64 -1.16 -10.95
CA THR A 246 23.16 -0.73 -12.27
C THR A 246 21.94 -1.53 -12.73
N GLN A 247 21.92 -2.84 -12.45
CA GLN A 247 20.79 -3.71 -12.74
C GLN A 247 19.58 -3.40 -11.85
N GLU A 248 19.79 -3.19 -10.55
CA GLU A 248 18.69 -2.80 -9.65
C GLU A 248 18.09 -1.45 -10.05
N LEU A 249 18.92 -0.47 -10.39
CA LEU A 249 18.49 0.84 -10.83
C LEU A 249 17.67 0.77 -12.13
N SER A 250 18.13 0.00 -13.13
CA SER A 250 17.43 -0.12 -14.41
C SER A 250 16.08 -0.82 -14.25
N VAL A 251 16.05 -1.94 -13.52
CA VAL A 251 14.81 -2.69 -13.28
C VAL A 251 13.85 -1.89 -12.41
N SER A 252 14.31 -1.21 -11.36
CA SER A 252 13.48 -0.30 -10.56
C SER A 252 12.91 0.85 -11.38
N THR A 253 13.67 1.42 -12.32
CA THR A 253 13.19 2.49 -13.22
C THR A 253 12.09 1.98 -14.14
N ILE A 254 12.30 0.83 -14.79
CA ILE A 254 11.32 0.20 -15.68
C ILE A 254 10.06 -0.20 -14.90
N ALA A 255 10.24 -0.80 -13.72
CA ALA A 255 9.15 -1.19 -12.83
C ALA A 255 8.30 0.02 -12.41
N SER A 256 8.95 1.15 -12.11
CA SER A 256 8.28 2.41 -11.77
C SER A 256 7.45 2.93 -12.94
N PHE A 257 8.03 2.93 -14.15
CA PHE A 257 7.34 3.34 -15.37
C PHE A 257 6.06 2.52 -15.61
N PHE A 258 6.18 1.19 -15.56
CA PHE A 258 5.02 0.32 -15.71
C PHE A 258 4.02 0.54 -14.59
N GLY A 259 4.47 0.68 -13.34
CA GLY A 259 3.60 0.97 -12.18
C GLY A 259 2.72 2.21 -12.36
N VAL A 260 3.23 3.23 -13.06
CA VAL A 260 2.44 4.42 -13.41
C VAL A 260 1.37 4.13 -14.47
N ILE A 261 1.73 3.38 -15.52
CA ILE A 261 0.81 3.08 -16.64
C ILE A 261 -0.38 2.24 -16.18
N ILE A 262 -0.14 1.27 -15.31
CA ILE A 262 -1.15 0.32 -14.82
C ILE A 262 -1.78 0.76 -13.50
N PHE A 263 -1.87 2.06 -13.23
CA PHE A 263 -2.34 2.62 -11.95
C PHE A 263 -3.74 2.14 -11.52
N ILE A 264 -4.60 1.74 -12.48
CA ILE A 264 -5.95 1.21 -12.21
C ILE A 264 -5.87 -0.21 -11.62
N LEU A 265 -4.83 -0.97 -11.95
CA LEU A 265 -4.64 -2.32 -11.46
C LEU A 265 -4.15 -2.34 -10.00
N SER A 266 -4.28 -3.49 -9.34
CA SER A 266 -3.92 -3.63 -7.92
C SER A 266 -2.40 -3.58 -7.78
N PRO A 267 -1.84 -2.58 -7.09
CA PRO A 267 -0.39 -2.47 -6.95
C PRO A 267 0.20 -3.72 -6.28
N VAL A 268 -0.52 -4.30 -5.31
CA VAL A 268 -0.12 -5.55 -4.63
C VAL A 268 0.00 -6.70 -5.62
N GLY A 269 -1.00 -6.88 -6.49
CA GLY A 269 -1.01 -7.94 -7.49
C GLY A 269 0.16 -7.86 -8.45
N ILE A 270 0.40 -6.65 -8.97
CA ILE A 270 1.49 -6.38 -9.92
C ILE A 270 2.85 -6.54 -9.26
N THR A 271 2.99 -6.11 -8.00
CA THR A 271 4.25 -6.24 -7.25
C THR A 271 4.67 -7.69 -7.10
N ILE A 272 3.72 -8.59 -6.84
CA ILE A 272 3.98 -10.04 -6.78
C ILE A 272 4.45 -10.56 -8.14
N LEU A 273 3.75 -10.19 -9.21
CA LEU A 273 4.08 -10.62 -10.58
C LEU A 273 5.46 -10.11 -11.01
N LEU A 274 5.77 -8.85 -10.73
CA LEU A 274 7.09 -8.27 -10.99
C LEU A 274 8.16 -9.00 -10.21
N GLY A 275 7.94 -9.27 -8.93
CA GLY A 275 8.86 -10.01 -8.09
C GLY A 275 9.19 -11.40 -8.62
N GLU A 276 8.15 -12.16 -8.96
CA GLU A 276 8.32 -13.49 -9.55
C GLU A 276 9.10 -13.42 -10.87
N LEU A 277 8.78 -12.45 -11.73
CA LEU A 277 9.44 -12.24 -13.01
C LEU A 277 10.92 -11.87 -12.84
N VAL A 278 11.21 -10.81 -12.09
CA VAL A 278 12.55 -10.26 -11.90
C VAL A 278 13.45 -11.24 -11.14
N SER A 279 12.89 -11.92 -10.13
CA SER A 279 13.63 -12.89 -9.34
C SER A 279 14.03 -14.15 -10.13
N SER A 280 13.42 -14.39 -11.31
CA SER A 280 13.83 -15.48 -12.21
C SER A 280 15.14 -15.20 -12.97
N TRP A 281 15.56 -13.94 -13.05
CA TRP A 281 16.74 -13.51 -13.82
C TRP A 281 18.07 -13.71 -13.10
N GLU A 282 18.03 -13.90 -11.78
CA GLU A 282 19.21 -14.06 -10.94
C GLU A 282 19.13 -15.38 -10.15
N LYS A 283 20.25 -16.10 -10.09
CA LYS A 283 20.33 -17.41 -9.41
C LYS A 283 20.84 -17.26 -7.97
N ASP A 284 21.69 -16.28 -7.72
CA ASP A 284 22.21 -16.01 -6.38
C ASP A 284 21.08 -15.53 -5.45
N PRO A 285 20.81 -16.19 -4.30
CA PRO A 285 19.65 -15.90 -3.48
C PRO A 285 19.67 -14.49 -2.89
N VAL A 286 20.86 -13.94 -2.61
CA VAL A 286 21.05 -12.61 -2.06
C VAL A 286 20.79 -11.55 -3.13
N LYS A 287 21.47 -11.63 -4.28
CA LYS A 287 21.28 -10.69 -5.40
C LYS A 287 19.85 -10.75 -5.93
N LYS A 288 19.29 -11.94 -6.06
CA LYS A 288 17.90 -12.18 -6.45
C LYS A 288 16.93 -11.44 -5.53
N SER A 289 17.11 -11.60 -4.22
CA SER A 289 16.24 -10.97 -3.23
C SER A 289 16.43 -9.46 -3.19
N ALA A 290 17.67 -8.97 -3.30
CA ALA A 290 17.98 -7.54 -3.37
C ALA A 290 17.35 -6.86 -4.60
N LEU A 291 17.44 -7.52 -5.76
CA LEU A 291 16.84 -7.06 -7.02
C LEU A 291 15.30 -7.07 -6.96
N ALA A 292 14.72 -8.12 -6.38
CA ALA A 292 13.28 -8.21 -6.20
C ALA A 292 12.75 -7.10 -5.29
N ILE A 293 13.32 -6.93 -4.08
CA ILE A 293 12.81 -5.90 -3.15
C ILE A 293 13.03 -4.47 -3.66
N SER A 294 14.13 -4.16 -4.35
CA SER A 294 14.36 -2.80 -4.86
C SER A 294 13.41 -2.45 -5.99
N SER A 295 13.08 -3.42 -6.85
CA SER A 295 12.16 -3.22 -7.97
C SER A 295 10.69 -3.24 -7.54
N MET A 296 10.33 -4.14 -6.63
CA MET A 296 9.02 -4.17 -5.98
C MET A 296 8.73 -2.85 -5.26
N ASP A 297 9.66 -2.35 -4.44
CA ASP A 297 9.46 -1.12 -3.67
C ASP A 297 9.38 0.13 -4.57
N ALA A 298 10.14 0.14 -5.67
CA ALA A 298 10.02 1.17 -6.69
C ALA A 298 8.64 1.17 -7.37
N LEU A 299 8.14 -0.02 -7.74
CA LEU A 299 6.84 -0.18 -8.37
C LEU A 299 5.69 0.20 -7.43
N THR A 300 5.72 -0.26 -6.17
CA THR A 300 4.65 0.02 -5.21
C THR A 300 4.54 1.51 -4.98
N ASN A 301 5.66 2.21 -4.79
CA ASN A 301 5.67 3.65 -4.58
C ASN A 301 5.21 4.41 -5.84
N ALA A 302 5.65 3.98 -7.02
CA ALA A 302 5.24 4.59 -8.28
C ALA A 302 3.74 4.42 -8.57
N ALA A 303 3.23 3.20 -8.41
CA ALA A 303 1.81 2.89 -8.55
C ALA A 303 0.96 3.65 -7.51
N TYR A 304 1.52 3.91 -6.33
CA TYR A 304 0.82 4.68 -5.30
C TYR A 304 0.64 6.15 -5.69
N ILE A 305 1.75 6.79 -6.09
CA ILE A 305 1.75 8.18 -6.57
C ILE A 305 0.84 8.31 -7.79
N ALA A 306 0.98 7.42 -8.77
CA ALA A 306 0.17 7.41 -9.98
C ALA A 306 -1.32 7.15 -9.70
N GLY A 307 -1.62 6.17 -8.85
CA GLY A 307 -2.98 5.84 -8.44
C GLY A 307 -3.67 6.98 -7.69
N THR A 308 -2.92 7.89 -7.07
CA THR A 308 -3.48 9.12 -6.50
C THR A 308 -3.64 10.19 -7.56
N LEU A 309 -2.55 10.55 -8.24
CA LEU A 309 -2.48 11.75 -9.07
C LEU A 309 -3.27 11.63 -10.37
N ILE A 310 -3.22 10.47 -11.04
CA ILE A 310 -3.89 10.33 -12.33
C ILE A 310 -5.40 10.45 -12.19
N PRO A 311 -6.09 9.73 -11.29
CA PRO A 311 -7.53 9.93 -11.12
C PRO A 311 -7.87 11.34 -10.64
N LEU A 312 -7.06 11.92 -9.74
CA LEU A 312 -7.35 13.23 -9.16
C LEU A 312 -7.20 14.36 -10.18
N ILE A 313 -6.22 14.28 -11.07
CA ILE A 313 -5.97 15.32 -12.08
C ILE A 313 -6.83 15.09 -13.33
N ALA A 314 -6.98 13.84 -13.80
CA ALA A 314 -7.60 13.56 -15.09
C ALA A 314 -9.10 13.26 -15.03
N LEU A 315 -9.58 12.68 -13.92
CA LEU A 315 -10.93 12.09 -13.86
C LEU A 315 -11.85 12.77 -12.85
N GLY A 316 -11.31 13.33 -11.76
CA GLY A 316 -12.11 13.90 -10.67
C GLY A 316 -12.90 12.88 -9.84
N VAL A 317 -12.81 11.58 -10.19
CA VAL A 317 -13.46 10.48 -9.48
C VAL A 317 -12.44 9.44 -9.01
N PRO A 318 -12.69 8.74 -7.89
CA PRO A 318 -11.74 7.80 -7.32
C PRO A 318 -11.69 6.49 -8.13
N LEU A 319 -10.91 6.48 -9.22
CA LEU A 319 -10.79 5.37 -10.17
C LEU A 319 -9.43 4.67 -10.08
N SER A 320 -9.03 4.31 -8.86
CA SER A 320 -7.89 3.43 -8.61
C SER A 320 -7.99 2.84 -7.20
N PRO A 321 -7.27 1.75 -6.89
CA PRO A 321 -7.19 1.19 -5.54
C PRO A 321 -6.79 2.23 -4.48
N VAL A 322 -5.90 3.14 -4.84
CA VAL A 322 -5.36 4.17 -3.95
C VAL A 322 -6.32 5.35 -3.81
N ALA A 323 -6.98 5.73 -4.91
CA ALA A 323 -8.01 6.77 -4.93
C ALA A 323 -9.26 6.35 -4.15
N ILE A 324 -9.65 5.07 -4.20
CA ILE A 324 -10.81 4.54 -3.48
C ILE A 324 -10.52 4.39 -1.98
N GLY A 325 -9.29 4.03 -1.61
CA GLY A 325 -8.92 3.86 -0.21
C GLY A 325 -8.32 5.13 0.39
N PRO A 326 -6.99 5.19 0.52
CA PRO A 326 -6.28 6.20 1.31
C PRO A 326 -6.45 7.63 0.79
N ALA A 327 -6.60 7.84 -0.52
CA ALA A 327 -6.77 9.16 -1.11
C ALA A 327 -8.24 9.58 -1.26
N ASN A 328 -9.22 8.78 -0.82
CA ASN A 328 -10.63 9.03 -1.09
C ASN A 328 -11.11 10.40 -0.61
N ALA A 329 -10.62 10.84 0.56
CA ALA A 329 -10.94 12.14 1.13
C ALA A 329 -10.50 13.33 0.25
N LEU A 330 -9.58 13.15 -0.69
CA LEU A 330 -9.20 14.19 -1.67
C LEU A 330 -10.26 14.35 -2.79
N PHE A 331 -11.11 13.34 -2.99
CA PHE A 331 -12.17 13.31 -3.99
C PHE A 331 -13.55 13.56 -3.39
N ASN A 332 -13.82 12.98 -2.21
CA ASN A 332 -15.13 12.98 -1.60
C ASN A 332 -15.02 13.03 -0.07
N ALA A 333 -15.27 14.20 0.49
CA ALA A 333 -15.29 14.47 1.92
C ALA A 333 -16.35 15.55 2.23
N PRO A 334 -17.65 15.19 2.18
CA PRO A 334 -18.72 16.16 2.39
C PRO A 334 -18.63 16.80 3.78
N PRO A 335 -18.93 18.11 3.91
CA PRO A 335 -19.43 19.02 2.87
C PRO A 335 -18.34 19.73 2.06
N VAL A 336 -17.06 19.52 2.35
CA VAL A 336 -15.94 20.31 1.78
C VAL A 336 -15.63 19.88 0.34
N PHE A 337 -15.48 18.57 0.11
CA PHE A 337 -15.32 18.01 -1.23
C PHE A 337 -16.46 17.07 -1.57
N THR A 338 -16.97 17.19 -2.79
CA THR A 338 -17.95 16.27 -3.37
C THR A 338 -17.44 15.78 -4.71
N LEU A 339 -18.04 14.72 -5.26
CA LEU A 339 -17.65 14.21 -6.58
C LEU A 339 -17.82 15.25 -7.71
N GLU A 340 -18.69 16.24 -7.51
CA GLU A 340 -18.92 17.35 -8.46
C GLU A 340 -18.01 18.56 -8.21
N ASN A 341 -17.44 18.68 -7.01
CA ASN A 341 -16.57 19.80 -6.65
C ASN A 341 -15.52 19.35 -5.63
N ASN A 342 -14.35 18.99 -6.15
CA ASN A 342 -13.20 18.52 -5.38
C ASN A 342 -11.90 19.09 -5.94
N MET A 343 -10.75 18.58 -5.50
CA MET A 343 -9.44 19.10 -5.90
C MET A 343 -9.23 19.14 -7.42
N HIS A 344 -9.83 18.22 -8.19
CA HIS A 344 -9.78 18.26 -9.66
C HIS A 344 -10.32 19.58 -10.22
N HIS A 345 -11.44 20.05 -9.65
CA HIS A 345 -12.17 21.22 -10.10
C HIS A 345 -11.57 22.52 -9.53
N MET A 346 -10.95 22.45 -8.35
CA MET A 346 -10.47 23.60 -7.60
C MET A 346 -9.01 23.97 -7.88
N LEU A 347 -8.17 22.99 -8.21
CA LEU A 347 -6.72 23.20 -8.37
C LEU A 347 -6.33 23.29 -9.85
N SER A 348 -5.44 24.22 -10.17
CA SER A 348 -4.79 24.26 -11.48
C SER A 348 -3.69 23.19 -11.57
N MET A 349 -3.29 22.84 -12.80
CA MET A 349 -2.15 21.94 -13.01
C MET A 349 -0.86 22.46 -12.33
N GLY A 350 -0.68 23.79 -12.25
CA GLY A 350 0.43 24.40 -11.54
C GLY A 350 0.40 24.10 -10.04
N ASP A 351 -0.78 24.15 -9.42
CA ASP A 351 -0.96 23.84 -7.99
C ASP A 351 -0.64 22.38 -7.69
N PHE A 352 -1.10 21.46 -8.55
CA PHE A 352 -0.74 20.03 -8.47
C PHE A 352 0.77 19.83 -8.55
N VAL A 353 1.44 20.44 -9.54
CA VAL A 353 2.90 20.33 -9.72
C VAL A 353 3.63 20.80 -8.47
N TRP A 354 3.31 21.98 -7.95
CA TRP A 354 3.99 22.52 -6.77
C TRP A 354 3.74 21.69 -5.51
N ALA A 355 2.50 21.26 -5.26
CA ALA A 355 2.17 20.43 -4.11
C ALA A 355 2.91 19.09 -4.11
N VAL A 356 2.91 18.42 -5.26
CA VAL A 356 3.56 17.11 -5.42
C VAL A 356 5.08 17.24 -5.31
N VAL A 357 5.68 18.23 -5.97
CA VAL A 357 7.13 18.43 -5.94
C VAL A 357 7.61 18.82 -4.54
N ILE A 358 6.94 19.76 -3.87
CA ILE A 358 7.29 20.14 -2.49
C ILE A 358 7.15 18.93 -1.56
N GLY A 359 6.03 18.21 -1.63
CA GLY A 359 5.81 17.02 -0.80
C GLY A 359 6.87 15.95 -1.03
N ALA A 360 7.20 15.65 -2.29
CA ALA A 360 8.21 14.65 -2.65
C ALA A 360 9.63 15.04 -2.22
N VAL A 361 10.04 16.29 -2.47
CA VAL A 361 11.38 16.77 -2.12
C VAL A 361 11.57 16.76 -0.60
N VAL A 362 10.59 17.27 0.16
CA VAL A 362 10.66 17.29 1.63
C VAL A 362 10.71 15.87 2.20
N ALA A 363 9.82 14.99 1.73
CA ALA A 363 9.75 13.60 2.20
C ALA A 363 11.04 12.83 1.91
N ILE A 364 11.60 12.96 0.70
CA ILE A 364 12.87 12.34 0.34
C ILE A 364 13.99 12.95 1.18
N ALA A 365 14.13 14.28 1.21
CA ALA A 365 15.25 14.94 1.90
C ALA A 365 15.35 14.55 3.38
N ILE A 366 14.22 14.43 4.06
CA ILE A 366 14.16 14.06 5.48
C ILE A 366 14.23 12.53 5.60
N THR A 367 13.20 11.82 5.13
CA THR A 367 13.01 10.39 5.42
C THR A 367 14.11 9.51 4.87
N TYR A 368 14.50 9.73 3.61
CA TYR A 368 15.56 8.95 2.98
C TYR A 368 16.89 9.11 3.74
N PHE A 369 17.23 10.33 4.12
CA PHE A 369 18.43 10.63 4.87
C PHE A 369 18.44 9.90 6.22
N PHE A 370 17.35 10.02 6.98
CA PHE A 370 17.25 9.38 8.30
C PHE A 370 17.31 7.86 8.20
N ILE A 371 16.53 7.25 7.31
CA ILE A 371 16.46 5.78 7.22
C ILE A 371 17.79 5.20 6.77
N VAL A 372 18.41 5.71 5.71
CA VAL A 372 19.67 5.14 5.20
C VAL A 372 20.80 5.30 6.21
N LYS A 373 20.91 6.47 6.84
CA LYS A 373 21.97 6.78 7.80
C LYS A 373 21.84 5.98 9.10
N TYR A 374 20.61 5.74 9.56
CA TYR A 374 20.34 5.08 10.84
C TYR A 374 19.80 3.64 10.72
N ALA A 375 19.75 3.06 9.51
CA ALA A 375 19.20 1.72 9.25
C ALA A 375 19.74 0.64 10.21
N GLU A 376 21.06 0.63 10.47
CA GLU A 376 21.68 -0.32 11.38
C GLU A 376 21.18 -0.16 12.82
N ARG A 377 21.11 1.09 13.32
CA ARG A 377 20.65 1.39 14.68
C ARG A 377 19.18 1.04 14.85
N ILE A 378 18.35 1.35 13.86
CA ILE A 378 16.93 1.02 13.83
C ILE A 378 16.76 -0.51 13.88
N CYS A 379 17.48 -1.23 13.01
CA CYS A 379 17.46 -2.70 12.97
C CYS A 379 17.84 -3.30 14.33
N LEU A 380 18.95 -2.86 14.92
CA LEU A 380 19.42 -3.33 16.22
C LEU A 380 18.43 -3.02 17.36
N PHE A 381 17.80 -1.84 17.33
CA PHE A 381 16.80 -1.46 18.32
C PHE A 381 15.59 -2.38 18.25
N VAL A 382 14.99 -2.53 17.07
CA VAL A 382 13.79 -3.37 16.86
C VAL A 382 14.07 -4.83 17.25
N LEU A 383 15.18 -5.42 16.77
CA LEU A 383 15.55 -6.80 17.08
C LEU A 383 15.81 -7.06 18.57
N LYS A 384 16.27 -6.05 19.33
CA LYS A 384 16.60 -6.20 20.75
C LYS A 384 15.46 -5.82 21.70
N LYS A 385 14.58 -4.91 21.30
CA LYS A 385 13.63 -4.26 22.21
C LYS A 385 12.17 -4.55 21.89
N ILE A 386 11.84 -4.96 20.66
CA ILE A 386 10.44 -5.12 20.25
C ILE A 386 10.13 -6.62 20.08
N PRO A 387 9.27 -7.20 20.94
CA PRO A 387 8.80 -8.58 20.78
C PRO A 387 7.98 -8.74 19.49
N HIS A 388 8.09 -9.90 18.84
CA HIS A 388 7.34 -10.19 17.63
C HIS A 388 5.83 -10.29 17.90
N GLU A 389 5.46 -10.84 19.06
CA GLU A 389 4.07 -10.93 19.48
C GLU A 389 3.44 -9.54 19.68
N ALA A 390 4.21 -8.56 20.15
CA ALA A 390 3.73 -7.19 20.33
C ALA A 390 3.40 -6.54 18.97
N MET A 391 4.22 -6.79 17.95
CA MET A 391 3.98 -6.30 16.59
C MET A 391 2.73 -6.93 15.96
N LEU A 392 2.55 -8.24 16.10
CA LEU A 392 1.35 -8.93 15.64
C LEU A 392 0.10 -8.48 16.41
N GLY A 393 0.22 -8.31 17.73
CA GLY A 393 -0.86 -7.83 18.60
C GLY A 393 -1.30 -6.41 18.26
N MET A 394 -0.36 -5.51 18.00
CA MET A 394 -0.66 -4.14 17.53
C MET A 394 -1.41 -4.17 16.20
N PHE A 395 -0.92 -4.94 15.23
CA PHE A 395 -1.56 -5.02 13.92
C PHE A 395 -2.98 -5.58 14.02
N PHE A 396 -3.15 -6.72 14.72
CA PHE A 396 -4.46 -7.33 14.92
C PHE A 396 -5.41 -6.40 15.69
N GLY A 397 -4.92 -5.72 16.72
CA GLY A 397 -5.69 -4.73 17.48
C GLY A 397 -6.18 -3.58 16.61
N LEU A 398 -5.34 -3.07 15.72
CA LEU A 398 -5.71 -2.03 14.75
C LEU A 398 -6.78 -2.53 13.76
N VAL A 399 -6.72 -3.78 13.32
CA VAL A 399 -7.77 -4.37 12.47
C VAL A 399 -9.11 -4.44 13.20
N VAL A 400 -9.11 -4.90 14.45
CA VAL A 400 -10.32 -4.98 15.27
C VAL A 400 -10.90 -3.58 15.53
N LEU A 401 -10.05 -2.60 15.83
CA LEU A 401 -10.45 -1.21 16.03
C LEU A 401 -11.11 -0.62 14.78
N LEU A 402 -10.50 -0.79 13.60
CA LEU A 402 -11.05 -0.24 12.36
C LEU A 402 -12.30 -0.98 11.91
N ALA A 403 -12.38 -2.29 12.13
CA ALA A 403 -13.62 -3.04 11.91
C ALA A 403 -14.75 -2.47 12.77
N PHE A 404 -14.47 -2.16 14.04
CA PHE A 404 -15.45 -1.54 14.92
C PHE A 404 -15.86 -0.13 14.47
N ILE A 405 -14.93 0.69 13.99
CA ILE A 405 -15.22 2.05 13.51
C ILE A 405 -16.09 2.01 12.25
N ASP A 406 -15.81 1.10 11.31
CA ASP A 406 -16.49 1.05 10.01
C ASP A 406 -17.96 0.59 10.12
N ALA A 407 -18.26 -0.41 10.95
CA ALA A 407 -19.62 -0.97 11.09
C ALA A 407 -19.82 -1.73 12.42
N GLY A 408 -19.24 -1.23 13.51
CA GLY A 408 -19.49 -1.71 14.87
C GLY A 408 -19.07 -3.16 15.14
N TRP A 409 -19.66 -3.75 16.18
CA TRP A 409 -19.31 -5.10 16.66
C TRP A 409 -19.52 -6.19 15.62
N ILE A 410 -20.58 -6.09 14.81
CA ILE A 410 -20.90 -7.11 13.81
C ILE A 410 -19.83 -7.18 12.72
N ASN A 411 -19.20 -6.04 12.41
CA ASN A 411 -18.16 -5.97 11.38
C ASN A 411 -16.85 -6.60 11.83
N ILE A 412 -16.56 -6.68 13.13
CA ILE A 412 -15.43 -7.49 13.62
C ILE A 412 -15.62 -8.95 13.17
N GLY A 413 -16.83 -9.50 13.30
CA GLY A 413 -17.17 -10.82 12.81
C GLY A 413 -17.02 -10.96 11.29
N GLY A 414 -17.53 -9.98 10.53
CA GLY A 414 -17.42 -9.99 9.07
C GLY A 414 -15.98 -9.89 8.57
N VAL A 415 -15.14 -9.05 9.18
CA VAL A 415 -13.72 -8.93 8.86
C VAL A 415 -12.96 -10.21 9.18
N LEU A 416 -13.29 -10.90 10.28
CA LEU A 416 -12.73 -12.22 10.57
C LEU A 416 -13.13 -13.26 9.52
N ILE A 417 -14.40 -13.26 9.06
CA ILE A 417 -14.87 -14.15 7.98
C ILE A 417 -14.12 -13.86 6.68
N ILE A 418 -14.05 -12.58 6.27
CA ILE A 418 -13.29 -12.16 5.09
C ILE A 418 -11.83 -12.59 5.21
N GLY A 419 -11.21 -12.35 6.37
CA GLY A 419 -9.83 -12.75 6.62
C GLY A 419 -9.61 -14.26 6.53
N LEU A 420 -10.52 -15.08 7.08
CA LEU A 420 -10.44 -16.53 6.97
C LEU A 420 -10.55 -17.00 5.51
N VAL A 421 -11.51 -16.47 4.75
CA VAL A 421 -11.70 -16.82 3.34
C VAL A 421 -10.53 -16.33 2.49
N ALA A 422 -10.09 -15.09 2.68
CA ALA A 422 -8.94 -14.49 2.02
C ALA A 422 -7.65 -15.28 2.29
N GLY A 423 -7.41 -15.65 3.55
CA GLY A 423 -6.27 -16.46 3.96
C GLY A 423 -6.32 -17.86 3.35
N PHE A 424 -7.51 -18.47 3.26
CA PHE A 424 -7.70 -19.77 2.64
C PHE A 424 -7.44 -19.70 1.13
N MET A 425 -7.99 -18.71 0.45
CA MET A 425 -7.75 -18.44 -0.96
C MET A 425 -6.27 -18.18 -1.25
N HIS A 426 -5.60 -17.40 -0.41
CA HIS A 426 -4.16 -17.17 -0.51
C HIS A 426 -3.38 -18.48 -0.43
N ARG A 427 -3.73 -19.36 0.52
CA ARG A 427 -3.12 -20.69 0.65
C ARG A 427 -3.39 -21.59 -0.56
N LEU A 428 -4.53 -21.44 -1.24
CA LEU A 428 -4.82 -22.11 -2.50
C LEU A 428 -4.05 -21.53 -3.70
N GLY A 429 -3.26 -20.47 -3.51
CA GLY A 429 -2.47 -19.82 -4.56
C GLY A 429 -3.19 -18.66 -5.26
N VAL A 430 -4.28 -18.14 -4.70
CA VAL A 430 -4.92 -16.92 -5.20
C VAL A 430 -4.15 -15.70 -4.71
N ASN A 431 -3.62 -14.90 -5.64
CA ASN A 431 -2.89 -13.68 -5.33
C ASN A 431 -3.84 -12.63 -4.71
N TYR A 432 -3.37 -11.87 -3.71
CA TYR A 432 -4.08 -10.73 -3.12
C TYR A 432 -4.58 -9.72 -4.14
N GLY A 433 -3.84 -9.50 -5.23
CA GLY A 433 -4.26 -8.60 -6.30
C GLY A 433 -5.65 -8.94 -6.86
N VAL A 434 -5.94 -10.24 -7.00
CA VAL A 434 -7.27 -10.73 -7.44
C VAL A 434 -8.32 -10.48 -6.36
N GLN A 435 -7.98 -10.70 -5.10
CA GLN A 435 -8.90 -10.48 -3.97
C GLN A 435 -9.28 -9.01 -3.81
N PHE A 436 -8.31 -8.10 -3.94
CA PHE A 436 -8.56 -6.66 -3.92
C PHE A 436 -9.37 -6.20 -5.14
N MET A 437 -9.08 -6.73 -6.33
CA MET A 437 -9.88 -6.40 -7.51
C MET A 437 -11.32 -6.91 -7.40
N ALA A 438 -11.53 -8.08 -6.83
CA ALA A 438 -12.87 -8.56 -6.50
C ALA A 438 -13.57 -7.66 -5.48
N LEU A 439 -12.86 -7.14 -4.45
CA LEU A 439 -13.40 -6.14 -3.52
C LEU A 439 -13.88 -4.87 -4.23
N TYR A 440 -13.13 -4.39 -5.23
CA TYR A 440 -13.48 -3.19 -6.00
C TYR A 440 -14.65 -3.44 -6.96
N ALA A 441 -14.65 -4.60 -7.63
CA ALA A 441 -15.70 -4.97 -8.57
C ALA A 441 -16.99 -5.51 -7.89
N ALA A 442 -16.96 -5.79 -6.58
CA ALA A 442 -18.05 -6.47 -5.87
C ALA A 442 -19.43 -5.81 -6.02
N PRO A 443 -19.60 -4.48 -5.90
CA PRO A 443 -20.91 -3.85 -6.05
C PRO A 443 -21.53 -4.10 -7.43
N TRP A 444 -20.73 -3.99 -8.49
CA TRP A 444 -21.19 -4.15 -9.86
C TRP A 444 -21.39 -5.63 -10.24
N LEU A 445 -20.48 -6.51 -9.82
CA LEU A 445 -20.63 -7.96 -10.02
C LEU A 445 -21.92 -8.49 -9.39
N PHE A 446 -22.26 -8.02 -8.21
CA PHE A 446 -23.50 -8.42 -7.55
C PHE A 446 -24.74 -7.92 -8.32
N GLN A 447 -24.72 -6.66 -8.80
CA GLN A 447 -25.81 -6.12 -9.62
C GLN A 447 -26.05 -6.93 -10.91
N LEU A 448 -24.99 -7.44 -11.54
CA LEU A 448 -25.10 -8.30 -12.71
C LEU A 448 -25.70 -9.67 -12.42
N LEU A 449 -25.53 -10.19 -11.19
CA LEU A 449 -26.00 -11.52 -10.80
C LEU A 449 -27.46 -11.53 -10.31
N VAL A 450 -27.95 -10.38 -9.85
CA VAL A 450 -29.31 -10.19 -9.32
C VAL A 450 -30.27 -9.65 -10.40
N ARG A 451 -29.75 -9.16 -11.52
CA ARG A 451 -30.50 -8.93 -12.76
C ARG A 451 -30.69 -10.23 -13.51
#